data_AF-A0A0F7ZRC2-F1
#
_entry.id   AF-A0A0F7ZRC2-F1
#
_cell.length_a   1.000
_cell.length_b   1.000
_cell.length_c   1.000
_cell.angle_alpha   90.00
_cell.angle_beta   90.00
_cell.angle_gamma   90.00
#
_symmetry.space_group_name_H-M   'P 1'
#
loop_
_entity.id
_entity.type
_entity.pdbx_description
1 polymer ?
#
loop_
_entity_poly.entity_id
_entity_poly.type
_entity_poly.pdbx_seq_one_letter_code
_entity_poly.pdbx_strand_id
1 'polypeptide(L)'
;MTTNAVPDTQLGLSAEEIQLLRQGQAALGAGGGGGSTSSRAASRASSQGLLLLDSSSLTALGRYFDRLMAGIEQNIRYLSEQAQMFTQVQYDRAGNIIDGADAEIARYTEILRQLDELEVDFDRIAHIKEIVRGYRSRVEHLERDLESSGSSSRQHKHSSHRHGHSHSHRHGSSHKHKR
;
A
#
# COMPACT_ATOMS: atom_id res chain seq x y z
N MET A 1 -32.79 -61.32 -16.28
CA MET A 1 -32.65 -59.87 -16.49
C MET A 1 -31.20 -59.60 -16.84
N THR A 2 -30.93 -59.31 -18.10
CA THR A 2 -29.58 -59.00 -18.59
C THR A 2 -29.17 -57.64 -18.03
N THR A 3 -28.10 -57.61 -17.24
CA THR A 3 -27.44 -56.35 -16.88
C THR A 3 -26.87 -55.76 -18.17
N ASN A 4 -27.55 -54.77 -18.77
CA ASN A 4 -27.07 -54.04 -19.94
C ASN A 4 -25.88 -53.15 -19.52
N ALA A 5 -24.70 -53.77 -19.49
CA ALA A 5 -23.42 -53.11 -19.25
C ALA A 5 -22.67 -53.02 -20.58
N VAL A 6 -22.38 -51.80 -21.02
CA VAL A 6 -21.67 -51.54 -22.29
C VAL A 6 -20.26 -51.05 -21.97
N PRO A 7 -19.23 -51.51 -22.71
CA PRO A 7 -17.86 -50.98 -22.59
C PRO A 7 -17.83 -49.49 -22.93
N ASP A 8 -17.14 -48.70 -22.11
CA ASP A 8 -16.98 -47.26 -22.30
C ASP A 8 -16.34 -46.87 -23.65
N THR A 9 -15.40 -47.68 -24.13
CA THR A 9 -14.75 -47.56 -25.45
C THR A 9 -15.70 -47.67 -26.65
N GLN A 10 -16.90 -48.24 -26.47
CA GLN A 10 -17.86 -48.42 -27.57
C GLN A 10 -18.81 -47.24 -27.75
N LEU A 11 -18.82 -46.28 -26.82
CA LEU A 11 -19.75 -45.14 -26.85
C LEU A 11 -19.23 -43.96 -27.67
N GLY A 12 -17.99 -44.01 -28.15
CA GLY A 12 -17.38 -42.91 -28.91
C GLY A 12 -17.21 -41.62 -28.10
N LEU A 13 -17.23 -41.74 -26.77
CA LEU A 13 -17.09 -40.62 -25.83
C LEU A 13 -15.62 -40.43 -25.47
N SER A 14 -15.24 -39.18 -25.22
CA SER A 14 -13.95 -38.85 -24.64
C SER A 14 -13.82 -39.38 -23.21
N ALA A 15 -12.59 -39.53 -22.73
CA ALA A 15 -12.32 -40.00 -21.37
C ALA A 15 -12.98 -39.09 -20.29
N GLU A 16 -13.06 -37.79 -20.56
CA GLU A 16 -13.69 -36.81 -19.66
C GLU A 16 -15.22 -36.98 -19.59
N GLU A 17 -15.86 -37.17 -20.75
CA GLU A 17 -17.31 -37.42 -20.83
C GLU A 17 -17.68 -38.74 -20.14
N ILE A 18 -16.86 -39.78 -20.30
CA ILE A 18 -17.03 -41.06 -19.60
C ILE A 18 -16.95 -40.85 -18.08
N GLN A 19 -15.98 -40.06 -17.62
CA GLN A 19 -15.82 -39.78 -16.20
C GLN A 19 -17.00 -38.98 -15.63
N LEU A 20 -17.52 -38.00 -16.38
CA LEU A 20 -18.70 -37.23 -16.01
C LEU A 20 -19.94 -38.13 -15.91
N LEU A 21 -20.13 -39.05 -16.85
CA LEU A 21 -21.21 -40.03 -16.81
C LEU A 21 -21.09 -40.97 -15.60
N ARG A 22 -19.87 -41.45 -15.30
CA ARG A 22 -19.61 -42.27 -14.11
C ARG A 22 -19.96 -41.52 -12.82
N GLN A 23 -19.61 -40.24 -12.74
CA GLN A 23 -19.94 -39.39 -11.60
C GLN A 23 -21.45 -39.19 -11.46
N GLY A 24 -22.16 -38.93 -12.56
CA GLY A 24 -23.62 -38.79 -12.57
C GLY A 24 -24.32 -40.09 -12.14
N GLN A 25 -23.86 -41.24 -12.62
CA GLN A 25 -24.38 -42.55 -12.20
C GLN A 25 -24.12 -42.83 -10.72
N ALA A 26 -22.94 -42.47 -10.19
CA ALA A 26 -22.62 -42.61 -8.78
C ALA A 26 -23.50 -41.69 -7.90
N ALA A 27 -23.72 -40.44 -8.32
CA ALA A 27 -24.58 -39.49 -7.61
C ALA A 27 -26.05 -39.95 -7.56
N LEU A 28 -26.56 -40.51 -8.66
CA LEU A 28 -27.90 -41.07 -8.75
C LEU A 28 -28.06 -42.34 -7.90
N GLY A 29 -27.05 -43.21 -7.89
CA GLY A 29 -27.01 -44.43 -7.09
C GLY A 29 -26.87 -44.19 -5.58
N ALA A 30 -26.50 -42.98 -5.17
CA ALA A 30 -26.43 -42.56 -3.77
C ALA A 30 -27.69 -41.81 -3.29
N GLY A 31 -28.41 -41.11 -4.18
CA GLY A 31 -29.53 -40.22 -3.81
C GLY A 31 -30.93 -40.62 -4.27
N GLY A 32 -31.09 -41.59 -5.19
CA GLY A 32 -32.40 -42.00 -5.72
C GLY A 32 -32.85 -43.36 -5.16
N GLY A 33 -34.00 -43.39 -4.48
CA GLY A 33 -34.57 -44.55 -3.78
C GLY A 33 -34.82 -45.81 -4.61
N GLY A 34 -33.76 -46.56 -4.89
CA GLY A 34 -33.79 -47.82 -5.65
C GLY A 34 -32.63 -48.75 -5.30
N GLY A 35 -32.63 -49.28 -4.07
CA GLY A 35 -31.96 -50.52 -3.67
C GLY A 35 -30.43 -50.54 -3.66
N SER A 36 -29.86 -50.92 -2.52
CA SER A 36 -28.42 -51.12 -2.21
C SER A 36 -27.63 -52.06 -3.16
N THR A 37 -28.27 -52.58 -4.21
CA THR A 37 -27.71 -53.42 -5.27
C THR A 37 -27.19 -52.59 -6.46
N SER A 38 -27.83 -51.46 -6.78
CA SER A 38 -27.49 -50.64 -7.96
C SER A 38 -26.18 -49.88 -7.80
N SER A 39 -25.91 -49.30 -6.62
CA SER A 39 -24.66 -48.58 -6.33
C SER A 39 -23.45 -49.51 -6.33
N ARG A 40 -23.60 -50.75 -5.85
CA ARG A 40 -22.53 -51.76 -5.88
C ARG A 40 -22.31 -52.31 -7.30
N ALA A 41 -23.37 -52.51 -8.07
CA ALA A 41 -23.29 -52.93 -9.46
C ALA A 41 -22.67 -51.84 -10.35
N ALA A 42 -23.05 -50.58 -10.14
CA ALA A 42 -22.47 -49.42 -10.84
C ALA A 42 -20.99 -49.22 -10.50
N SER A 43 -20.61 -49.31 -9.21
CA SER A 43 -19.20 -49.24 -8.82
C SER A 43 -18.37 -50.41 -9.37
N ARG A 44 -18.94 -51.63 -9.42
CA ARG A 44 -18.27 -52.81 -10.01
C ARG A 44 -18.14 -52.70 -11.52
N ALA A 45 -19.22 -52.32 -12.22
CA ALA A 45 -19.19 -52.03 -13.64
C ALA A 45 -18.15 -50.94 -13.92
N SER A 46 -18.13 -49.89 -13.08
CA SER A 46 -17.19 -48.79 -13.23
C SER A 46 -15.73 -49.21 -13.06
N SER A 47 -15.44 -50.03 -12.05
CA SER A 47 -14.11 -50.62 -11.86
C SER A 47 -13.67 -51.56 -12.98
N GLN A 48 -14.61 -52.05 -13.80
CA GLN A 48 -14.36 -52.93 -14.93
C GLN A 48 -14.40 -52.20 -16.29
N GLY A 49 -14.47 -50.87 -16.33
CA GLY A 49 -14.57 -50.11 -17.59
C GLY A 49 -15.94 -50.20 -18.26
N LEU A 50 -16.95 -50.68 -17.54
CA LEU A 50 -18.31 -50.87 -18.03
C LEU A 50 -19.23 -49.75 -17.52
N LEU A 51 -20.23 -49.39 -18.33
CA LEU A 51 -21.27 -48.41 -18.01
C LEU A 51 -22.64 -49.09 -18.01
N LEU A 52 -23.43 -48.88 -16.97
CA LEU A 52 -24.80 -49.41 -16.85
C LEU A 52 -25.77 -48.49 -17.60
N LEU A 53 -26.23 -48.94 -18.77
CA LEU A 53 -27.07 -48.15 -19.68
C LEU A 53 -28.48 -48.75 -19.76
N ASP A 54 -29.17 -48.81 -18.63
CA ASP A 54 -30.60 -49.13 -18.62
C ASP A 54 -31.42 -47.87 -18.96
N SER A 55 -32.55 -48.06 -19.63
CA SER A 55 -33.51 -47.00 -19.97
C SER A 55 -33.91 -46.14 -18.77
N SER A 56 -34.06 -46.76 -17.60
CA SER A 56 -34.38 -46.07 -16.34
C SER A 56 -33.21 -45.22 -15.83
N SER A 57 -31.97 -45.73 -15.89
CA SER A 57 -30.78 -45.01 -15.44
C SER A 57 -30.44 -43.85 -16.38
N LEU A 58 -30.65 -44.02 -17.69
CA LEU A 58 -30.49 -42.94 -18.69
C LEU A 58 -31.52 -41.82 -18.50
N THR A 59 -32.78 -42.16 -18.22
CA THR A 59 -33.82 -41.16 -17.94
C THR A 59 -33.52 -40.38 -16.65
N ALA A 60 -33.05 -41.06 -15.61
CA ALA A 60 -32.63 -40.43 -14.35
C ALA A 60 -31.39 -39.53 -14.55
N LEU A 61 -30.47 -39.94 -15.41
CA LEU A 61 -29.27 -39.20 -15.78
C LEU A 61 -29.56 -37.93 -16.58
N GLY A 62 -30.49 -37.98 -17.53
CA GLY A 62 -31.00 -36.80 -18.22
C GLY A 62 -31.54 -35.76 -17.23
N ARG A 63 -32.43 -36.17 -16.33
CA ARG A 63 -33.00 -35.28 -15.29
C ARG A 63 -31.96 -34.75 -14.29
N TYR A 64 -30.86 -35.46 -14.09
CA TYR A 64 -29.77 -35.01 -13.24
C TYR A 64 -28.97 -33.90 -13.94
N PHE A 65 -28.62 -34.10 -15.21
CA PHE A 65 -27.92 -33.09 -15.99
C PHE A 65 -28.77 -31.83 -16.22
N ASP A 66 -30.08 -31.96 -16.45
CA ASP A 66 -30.97 -30.80 -16.57
C ASP A 66 -30.95 -29.94 -15.28
N ARG A 67 -30.98 -30.59 -14.11
CA ARG A 67 -30.89 -29.90 -12.81
C ARG A 67 -29.51 -29.30 -12.57
N LEU A 68 -28.45 -29.99 -12.98
CA LEU A 68 -27.08 -29.49 -12.90
C LEU A 68 -26.92 -28.23 -13.76
N MET A 69 -27.39 -28.27 -15.01
CA MET A 69 -27.36 -27.13 -15.92
C MET A 69 -28.15 -25.94 -15.38
N ALA A 70 -29.37 -26.16 -14.89
CA ALA A 70 -30.17 -25.12 -14.24
C ALA A 70 -29.45 -24.52 -13.01
N GLY A 71 -28.78 -25.35 -12.21
CA GLY A 71 -27.97 -24.89 -11.07
C GLY A 71 -26.74 -24.09 -11.50
N ILE A 72 -26.05 -24.50 -12.56
CA ILE A 72 -24.92 -23.77 -13.13
C ILE A 72 -25.38 -22.41 -13.66
N GLU A 73 -26.49 -22.34 -14.38
CA GLU A 73 -27.05 -21.07 -14.86
C GLU A 73 -27.37 -20.11 -13.71
N GLN A 74 -27.97 -20.62 -12.64
CA GLN A 74 -28.26 -19.81 -11.45
C GLN A 74 -26.96 -19.30 -10.79
N ASN A 75 -25.95 -20.16 -10.65
CA ASN A 75 -24.66 -19.77 -10.11
C ASN A 75 -23.95 -18.72 -10.97
N ILE A 76 -24.01 -18.84 -12.31
CA ILE A 76 -23.44 -17.85 -13.22
C ILE A 76 -24.13 -16.49 -13.05
N ARG A 77 -25.47 -16.46 -12.97
CA ARG A 77 -26.21 -15.22 -12.71
C ARG A 77 -25.81 -14.59 -11.38
N TYR A 78 -25.78 -15.39 -10.31
CA TYR A 78 -25.37 -14.92 -8.99
C TYR A 78 -23.94 -14.37 -8.95
N LEU A 79 -22.98 -15.07 -9.55
CA LEU A 79 -21.60 -14.62 -9.66
C LEU A 79 -21.48 -13.32 -10.46
N SER A 80 -22.29 -13.17 -11.53
CA SER A 80 -22.30 -11.95 -12.35
C SER A 80 -22.83 -10.75 -11.55
N GLU A 81 -23.91 -10.93 -10.80
CA GLU A 81 -24.46 -9.90 -9.90
C GLU A 81 -23.44 -9.51 -8.81
N GLN A 82 -22.79 -10.50 -8.20
CA GLN A 82 -21.75 -10.24 -7.21
C GLN A 82 -20.55 -9.49 -7.79
N ALA A 83 -20.10 -9.86 -8.99
CA ALA A 83 -19.00 -9.18 -9.66
C ALA A 83 -19.35 -7.72 -9.98
N GLN A 84 -20.59 -7.45 -10.42
CA GLN A 84 -21.07 -6.09 -10.66
C GLN A 84 -21.10 -5.27 -9.37
N MET A 85 -21.66 -5.82 -8.29
CA MET A 85 -21.71 -5.18 -6.98
C MET A 85 -20.31 -4.90 -6.43
N PHE A 86 -19.41 -5.87 -6.51
CA PHE A 86 -18.02 -5.70 -6.07
C PHE A 86 -17.33 -4.60 -6.87
N THR A 87 -17.49 -4.59 -8.18
CA THR A 87 -16.92 -3.57 -9.05
C THR A 87 -17.40 -2.17 -8.67
N GLN A 88 -18.69 -2.00 -8.41
CA GLN A 88 -19.25 -0.72 -7.96
C GLN A 88 -18.66 -0.27 -6.61
N VAL A 89 -18.60 -1.16 -5.62
CA VAL A 89 -18.00 -0.85 -4.31
C VAL A 89 -16.51 -0.50 -4.43
N GLN A 90 -15.77 -1.16 -5.32
CA GLN A 90 -14.37 -0.81 -5.57
C GLN A 90 -14.22 0.56 -6.23
N TYR A 91 -15.09 0.91 -7.19
CA TYR A 91 -15.12 2.26 -7.77
C TYR A 91 -15.41 3.33 -6.71
N ASP A 92 -16.42 3.13 -5.87
CA ASP A 92 -16.77 4.07 -4.80
C ASP A 92 -15.64 4.22 -3.78
N ARG A 93 -15.00 3.12 -3.39
CA ARG A 93 -13.85 3.13 -2.47
C ARG A 93 -12.66 3.87 -3.07
N ALA A 94 -12.34 3.62 -4.34
CA ALA A 94 -11.26 4.29 -5.03
C ALA A 94 -11.52 5.80 -5.15
N GLY A 95 -12.76 6.20 -5.47
CA GLY A 95 -13.17 7.60 -5.51
C GLY A 95 -12.95 8.32 -4.18
N ASN A 96 -13.46 7.74 -3.08
CA ASN A 96 -13.28 8.33 -1.75
C ASN A 96 -11.81 8.45 -1.32
N ILE A 97 -10.95 7.50 -1.73
CA ILE A 97 -9.50 7.57 -1.43
C ILE A 97 -8.83 8.69 -2.22
N ILE A 98 -9.21 8.87 -3.49
CA ILE A 98 -8.68 9.94 -4.34
C ILE A 98 -9.08 11.31 -3.79
N ASP A 99 -10.37 11.50 -3.46
CA ASP A 99 -10.86 12.75 -2.88
C ASP A 99 -10.17 13.07 -1.55
N GLY A 100 -9.92 12.05 -0.71
CA GLY A 100 -9.16 12.20 0.52
C GLY A 100 -7.69 12.57 0.28
N ALA A 101 -7.07 12.02 -0.77
CA ALA A 101 -5.70 12.33 -1.13
C ALA A 101 -5.56 13.76 -1.65
N ASP A 102 -6.49 14.25 -2.47
CA ASP A 102 -6.48 15.63 -2.97
C ASP A 102 -6.63 16.65 -1.83
N ALA A 103 -7.50 16.38 -0.86
CA ALA A 103 -7.64 17.21 0.34
C ALA A 103 -6.33 17.27 1.16
N GLU A 104 -5.62 16.15 1.27
CA GLU A 104 -4.35 16.07 1.98
C GLU A 104 -3.22 16.76 1.21
N ILE A 105 -3.19 16.66 -0.13
CA ILE A 105 -2.26 17.42 -0.99
C ILE A 105 -2.48 18.92 -0.82
N ALA A 106 -3.73 19.39 -0.81
CA ALA A 106 -4.05 20.79 -0.58
C ALA A 106 -3.56 21.27 0.80
N ARG A 107 -3.76 20.46 1.85
CA ARG A 107 -3.23 20.72 3.20
C ARG A 107 -1.70 20.80 3.20
N TYR A 108 -1.00 19.86 2.59
CA TYR A 108 0.47 19.89 2.53
C TYR A 108 0.99 21.10 1.74
N THR A 109 0.31 21.46 0.65
CA THR A 109 0.67 22.64 -0.16
C THR A 109 0.54 23.93 0.65
N GLU A 110 -0.51 24.07 1.46
CA GLU A 110 -0.66 25.23 2.35
C GLU A 110 0.38 25.23 3.47
N ILE A 111 0.73 24.07 4.04
CA ILE A 111 1.81 23.97 5.04
C ILE A 111 3.15 24.42 4.43
N LEU A 112 3.46 24.00 3.20
CA LEU A 112 4.68 24.44 2.51
C LEU A 112 4.69 25.96 2.31
N ARG A 113 3.57 26.54 1.88
CA ARG A 113 3.43 28.00 1.75
C ARG A 113 3.67 28.72 3.08
N GLN A 114 3.16 28.18 4.19
CA GLN A 114 3.37 28.72 5.53
C GLN A 114 4.84 28.60 5.98
N LEU A 115 5.53 27.52 5.61
CA LEU A 115 6.96 27.37 5.89
C LEU A 115 7.81 28.39 5.13
N ASP A 116 7.50 28.63 3.86
CA ASP A 116 8.18 29.66 3.05
C ASP A 116 7.95 31.07 3.64
N GLU A 117 6.72 31.35 4.11
CA GLU A 117 6.38 32.61 4.79
C GLU A 117 7.19 32.77 6.09
N LEU A 118 7.32 31.69 6.87
CA LEU A 118 8.13 31.69 8.09
C LEU A 118 9.62 31.90 7.80
N GLU A 119 10.15 31.41 6.69
CA GLU A 119 11.55 31.65 6.30
C GLU A 119 11.82 33.15 6.09
N VAL A 120 10.93 33.85 5.38
CA VAL A 120 11.00 35.30 5.20
C VAL A 120 10.95 36.04 6.54
N ASP A 121 10.11 35.59 7.47
CA ASP A 121 10.02 36.16 8.81
C ASP A 121 11.30 35.92 9.62
N PHE A 122 11.94 34.75 9.52
CA PHE A 122 13.22 34.49 10.15
C PHE A 122 14.33 35.38 9.61
N ASP A 123 14.37 35.64 8.31
CA ASP A 123 15.32 36.58 7.71
C ASP A 123 15.10 38.00 8.23
N ARG A 124 13.84 38.43 8.36
CA ARG A 124 13.49 39.72 8.97
C ARG A 124 13.96 39.79 10.43
N ILE A 125 13.76 38.74 11.21
CA ILE A 125 14.23 38.66 12.60
C ILE A 125 15.78 38.71 12.67
N ALA A 126 16.46 38.01 11.77
CA ALA A 126 17.92 38.02 11.68
C ALA A 126 18.44 39.44 11.36
N HIS A 127 17.78 40.15 10.45
CA HIS A 127 18.12 41.54 10.14
C HIS A 127 17.94 42.47 11.35
N ILE A 128 16.81 42.35 12.07
CA ILE A 128 16.56 43.14 13.30
C ILE A 128 17.64 42.85 14.35
N LYS A 129 18.04 41.59 14.53
CA LYS A 129 19.09 41.20 15.46
C LYS A 129 20.43 41.88 15.13
N GLU A 130 20.75 42.05 13.84
CA GLU A 130 21.96 42.76 13.41
C GLU A 130 21.88 44.26 13.70
N ILE A 131 20.72 44.89 13.47
CA ILE A 131 20.48 46.29 13.86
C ILE A 131 20.68 46.49 15.36
N VAL A 132 20.11 45.61 16.19
CA VAL A 132 20.25 45.68 17.67
C VAL A 132 21.72 45.54 18.10
N ARG A 133 22.48 44.64 17.46
CA ARG A 133 23.93 44.53 17.69
C ARG A 133 24.67 45.82 17.34
N GLY A 134 24.34 46.44 16.21
CA GLY A 134 24.90 47.72 15.80
C GLY A 134 24.61 48.84 16.82
N TYR A 135 23.38 48.95 17.31
CA TYR A 135 23.03 49.92 18.36
C TYR A 135 23.77 49.65 19.67
N ARG A 136 23.86 48.39 20.11
CA ARG A 136 24.63 48.03 21.31
C ARG A 136 26.08 48.47 21.20
N SER A 137 26.74 48.20 20.06
CA SER A 137 28.13 48.62 19.83
C SER A 137 28.30 50.14 19.88
N ARG A 138 27.36 50.90 19.32
CA ARG A 138 27.37 52.38 19.36
C ARG A 138 27.21 52.92 20.78
N VAL A 139 26.33 52.33 21.58
CA VAL A 139 26.15 52.68 23.00
C VAL A 139 27.44 52.40 23.78
N GLU A 140 28.02 51.21 23.62
CA GLU A 140 29.28 50.84 24.28
C GLU A 140 30.46 51.77 23.89
N HIS A 141 30.47 52.30 22.66
CA HIS A 141 31.47 53.30 22.22
C HIS A 141 31.22 54.66 22.87
N LEU A 142 29.97 55.13 22.90
CA LEU A 142 29.60 56.40 23.54
C LEU A 142 29.87 56.39 25.04
N GLU A 143 29.60 55.28 25.73
CA GLU A 143 29.94 55.11 27.15
C GLU A 143 31.45 55.21 27.38
N ARG A 144 32.26 54.52 26.56
CA ARG A 144 33.73 54.63 26.62
C ARG A 144 34.23 56.05 26.35
N ASP A 145 33.66 56.74 25.38
CA ASP A 145 34.04 58.13 25.07
C ASP A 145 33.68 59.07 26.24
N LEU A 146 32.51 58.89 26.86
CA LEU A 146 32.08 59.63 28.06
C LEU A 146 32.97 59.35 29.26
N GLU A 147 33.35 58.08 29.50
CA GLU A 147 34.29 57.70 30.56
C GLU A 147 35.68 58.31 30.32
N SER A 148 36.16 58.36 29.07
CA SER A 148 37.45 58.97 28.71
C SER A 148 37.43 60.51 28.79
N SER A 149 36.30 61.12 28.41
CA SER A 149 36.09 62.58 28.45
C SER A 149 35.90 63.08 29.89
N GLY A 150 35.24 62.28 30.74
CA GLY A 150 35.13 62.53 32.18
C GLY A 150 36.47 62.42 32.93
N SER A 151 37.39 61.57 32.45
CA SER A 151 38.74 61.41 33.02
C SER A 151 39.76 62.45 32.56
N SER A 152 39.50 63.22 31.50
CA SER A 152 40.50 64.14 30.93
C SER A 152 40.67 65.48 31.66
N SER A 153 40.04 65.70 32.82
CA SER A 153 40.17 66.96 33.56
C SER A 153 41.16 66.95 34.74
N ARG A 154 41.66 65.81 35.24
CA ARG A 154 42.51 65.81 36.46
C ARG A 154 43.49 64.64 36.57
N GLN A 155 44.61 64.68 35.84
CA GLN A 155 45.94 64.41 36.43
C GLN A 155 47.08 64.61 35.43
N HIS A 156 47.60 65.84 35.40
CA HIS A 156 49.03 66.02 35.22
C HIS A 156 49.73 65.58 36.51
N LYS A 157 50.59 64.55 36.46
CA LYS A 157 51.86 64.46 37.20
C LYS A 157 52.60 63.15 36.92
N HIS A 158 53.81 63.30 36.37
CA HIS A 158 55.04 62.50 36.45
C HIS A 158 54.97 60.97 36.59
N SER A 159 55.65 60.28 35.68
CA SER A 159 56.68 59.30 36.05
C SER A 159 57.52 58.88 34.83
N SER A 160 58.81 59.13 34.92
CA SER A 160 59.87 58.56 34.10
C SER A 160 60.01 57.05 34.32
N HIS A 161 60.18 56.22 33.27
CA HIS A 161 61.10 55.07 33.30
C HIS A 161 61.32 54.41 31.92
N ARG A 162 62.56 54.54 31.45
CA ARG A 162 63.49 53.57 30.81
C ARG A 162 63.00 52.44 29.89
N HIS A 163 63.58 52.47 28.68
CA HIS A 163 64.13 51.42 27.81
C HIS A 163 63.87 49.93 28.08
N GLY A 164 63.45 49.24 27.00
CA GLY A 164 63.69 47.82 26.74
C GLY A 164 63.56 47.52 25.24
N HIS A 165 64.64 47.07 24.60
CA HIS A 165 64.76 46.75 23.17
C HIS A 165 64.33 45.31 22.83
N SER A 166 64.00 45.11 21.54
CA SER A 166 63.96 43.83 20.78
C SER A 166 62.76 42.92 21.08
N HIS A 167 62.21 42.13 20.16
CA HIS A 167 62.76 41.51 18.95
C HIS A 167 61.60 41.13 17.99
N SER A 168 61.89 41.11 16.69
CA SER A 168 61.04 40.56 15.62
C SER A 168 60.74 39.07 15.83
N HIS A 169 59.57 38.58 15.42
CA HIS A 169 59.45 37.32 14.64
C HIS A 169 58.08 37.17 13.94
N ARG A 170 58.15 36.48 12.80
CA ARG A 170 57.16 36.29 11.73
C ARG A 170 56.16 35.15 11.98
N HIS A 171 55.14 35.14 11.11
CA HIS A 171 54.41 34.00 10.50
C HIS A 171 53.28 33.31 11.26
N GLY A 172 52.16 33.13 10.55
CA GLY A 172 51.14 32.14 10.87
C GLY A 172 49.81 32.32 10.15
N SER A 173 49.80 32.25 8.81
CA SER A 173 48.57 32.06 8.02
C SER A 173 48.22 30.57 7.97
N SER A 174 47.03 30.18 8.43
CA SER A 174 46.33 28.95 8.00
C SER A 174 44.84 29.13 8.24
N HIS A 175 44.00 29.39 7.23
CA HIS A 175 43.36 28.38 6.37
C HIS A 175 42.87 27.14 7.14
N LYS A 176 41.56 27.07 7.39
CA LYS A 176 40.89 25.82 7.75
C LYS A 176 39.59 25.68 6.98
N HIS A 177 39.62 24.76 6.02
CA HIS A 177 38.50 24.26 5.22
C HIS A 177 37.45 23.57 6.12
N LYS A 178 36.18 23.82 5.82
CA LYS A 178 35.03 23.03 6.23
C LYS A 178 35.09 21.64 5.56
N ARG A 179 34.70 20.63 6.33
CA ARG A 179 34.07 19.41 5.84
C ARG A 179 32.66 19.39 6.41
#